data_AF-A0A838EZT5-F1
#
_entry.id   AF-A0A838EZT5-F1
#
_cell.length_a   1.000
_cell.length_b   1.000
_cell.length_c   1.000
_cell.angle_alpha   90.00
_cell.angle_beta   90.00
_cell.angle_gamma   90.00
#
_symmetry.space_group_name_H-M   'P 1'
#
loop_
_entity.id
_entity.type
_entity.pdbx_description
1 polymer ?
#
loop_
_entity_poly.entity_id
_entity_poly.type
_entity_poly.pdbx_seq_one_letter_code
_entity_poly.pdbx_strand_id
1 'polypeptide(L)'
;MLGNKSKDLIGLYKNTVKLIGKDKDLLYPILHMAIYRSISVCLTASCVYFFFVAKNPGSGFLSVLAALSFVPISAYLQVRHKAALSWMSFEVLQGKDTDLNAGLGRLTGIKGKLFLIAMMDMLTSRSSASSTKEGGIKELLVSLALSVFKSVWDLVGNFMLPTIAIEKCGFEEAVTKLKSMKQNLPSAIAGVLGLNVAGGVATALLGPLVFGAFIVGGGMGYFGKDYLPDAWTFQSSAGQTINLLPIFCTIFVTSILSAFILAAVEGLKSIYYSIFYASLNRPLEICEELRDEVTNYLNYKNQVRGYDFFEKFKVKEDKTLDMSAHAEFDQAQVDKVKKSYESNLSKGHGPEKIKTFLVQKGIKKELADFAFEEFLEEGSAKILPFINSKVAEGHSKAEVEKFFHQKGVPTCILRKALKAG
;
A
#
# COMPACT_ATOMS: atom_id res chain seq x y z
N MET A 1 2.91 -21.96 -9.92
CA MET A 1 1.98 -20.98 -9.30
C MET A 1 2.40 -19.50 -9.44
N LEU A 2 3.51 -19.15 -10.12
CA LEU A 2 3.95 -17.75 -10.33
C LEU A 2 3.51 -17.13 -11.68
N GLY A 3 3.04 -17.94 -12.64
CA GLY A 3 2.86 -17.50 -14.04
C GLY A 3 1.74 -16.50 -14.32
N ASN A 4 0.68 -16.44 -13.49
CA ASN A 4 -0.35 -15.41 -13.62
C ASN A 4 0.00 -14.15 -12.82
N LYS A 5 0.61 -14.31 -11.64
CA LYS A 5 1.02 -13.19 -10.76
C LYS A 5 2.08 -12.28 -11.40
N SER A 6 2.98 -12.83 -12.22
CA SER A 6 3.98 -12.02 -12.93
C SER A 6 3.36 -11.16 -14.04
N LYS A 7 2.32 -11.65 -14.74
CA LYS A 7 1.62 -10.89 -15.78
C LYS A 7 0.88 -9.69 -15.20
N ASP A 8 0.30 -9.86 -14.01
CA ASP A 8 -0.42 -8.78 -13.32
C ASP A 8 0.54 -7.68 -12.84
N LEU A 9 1.72 -8.06 -12.29
CA LEU A 9 2.77 -7.12 -11.91
C LEU A 9 3.34 -6.34 -13.11
N ILE A 10 3.54 -7.03 -14.24
CA ILE A 10 3.96 -6.39 -15.50
C ILE A 10 2.88 -5.43 -16.00
N GLY A 11 1.61 -5.80 -15.88
CA GLY A 11 0.47 -4.92 -16.18
C GLY A 11 0.49 -3.64 -15.35
N LEU A 12 0.76 -3.73 -14.04
CA LEU A 12 0.79 -2.53 -13.21
C LEU A 12 2.03 -1.66 -13.42
N TYR A 13 3.18 -2.28 -13.72
CA TYR A 13 4.36 -1.53 -14.14
C TYR A 13 4.11 -0.78 -15.45
N LYS A 14 3.48 -1.45 -16.43
CA LYS A 14 3.06 -0.83 -17.69
C LYS A 14 2.11 0.35 -17.44
N ASN A 15 1.15 0.20 -16.54
CA ASN A 15 0.23 1.29 -16.18
C ASN A 15 0.92 2.44 -15.44
N THR A 16 1.92 2.16 -14.60
CA THR A 16 2.74 3.19 -13.95
C THR A 16 3.54 4.00 -14.98
N VAL A 17 4.17 3.32 -15.94
CA VAL A 17 4.90 3.97 -17.04
C VAL A 17 3.95 4.73 -17.97
N LYS A 18 2.77 4.17 -18.27
CA LYS A 18 1.73 4.83 -19.06
C LYS A 18 1.22 6.10 -18.37
N LEU A 19 1.05 6.09 -17.06
CA LEU A 19 0.65 7.26 -16.28
C LEU A 19 1.70 8.37 -16.35
N ILE A 20 2.99 8.03 -16.23
CA ILE A 20 4.12 8.96 -16.44
C ILE A 20 4.15 9.48 -17.89
N GLY A 21 3.78 8.64 -18.86
CA GLY A 21 3.67 9.06 -20.26
C GLY A 21 2.51 10.03 -20.51
N LYS A 22 1.42 9.92 -19.73
CA LYS A 22 0.24 10.80 -19.81
C LYS A 22 0.53 12.18 -19.21
N ASP A 23 1.30 12.23 -18.13
CA ASP A 23 1.72 13.47 -17.50
C ASP A 23 3.21 13.42 -17.11
N LYS A 24 4.02 14.22 -17.83
CA LYS A 24 5.46 14.31 -17.63
C LYS A 24 5.80 15.01 -16.32
N ASP A 25 4.88 15.73 -15.71
CA ASP A 25 5.15 16.49 -14.49
C ASP A 25 5.37 15.58 -13.28
N LEU A 26 4.92 14.32 -13.38
CA LEU A 26 5.27 13.24 -12.44
C LEU A 26 6.78 12.94 -12.38
N LEU A 27 7.56 13.34 -13.39
CA LEU A 27 9.02 13.19 -13.39
C LEU A 27 9.74 14.25 -12.55
N TYR A 28 9.16 15.44 -12.36
CA TYR A 28 9.84 16.51 -11.60
C TYR A 28 10.10 16.14 -10.14
N PRO A 29 9.14 15.57 -9.37
CA PRO A 29 9.43 15.08 -8.03
C PRO A 29 10.58 14.06 -8.00
N ILE A 30 10.65 13.18 -9.01
CA ILE A 30 11.69 12.15 -9.13
C ILE A 30 13.05 12.79 -9.40
N LEU A 31 13.11 13.76 -10.29
CA LEU A 31 14.33 14.51 -10.59
C LEU A 31 14.83 15.28 -9.36
N HIS A 32 13.93 15.95 -8.64
CA HIS A 32 14.28 16.63 -7.38
C HIS A 32 14.84 15.65 -6.34
N MET A 33 14.21 14.47 -6.18
CA MET A 33 14.74 13.41 -5.32
C MET A 33 16.15 12.95 -5.74
N ALA A 34 16.42 12.84 -7.04
CA ALA A 34 17.75 12.50 -7.56
C ALA A 34 18.78 13.59 -7.28
N ILE A 35 18.39 14.87 -7.44
CA ILE A 35 19.24 16.03 -7.13
C ILE A 35 19.63 16.03 -5.64
N TYR A 36 18.67 15.88 -4.72
CA TYR A 36 19.00 15.88 -3.29
C TYR A 36 19.91 14.72 -2.89
N ARG A 37 19.72 13.53 -3.47
CA ARG A 37 20.63 12.40 -3.25
C ARG A 37 22.02 12.68 -3.82
N SER A 38 22.09 13.32 -4.99
CA SER A 38 23.36 13.71 -5.61
C SER A 38 24.10 14.76 -4.77
N ILE A 39 23.40 15.71 -4.17
CA ILE A 39 23.99 16.67 -3.21
C ILE A 39 24.58 15.91 -2.01
N SER A 40 23.87 14.92 -1.46
CA SER A 40 24.42 14.09 -0.38
C SER A 40 25.72 13.37 -0.81
N VAL A 41 25.76 12.81 -2.03
CA VAL A 41 26.97 12.19 -2.59
C VAL A 41 28.11 13.21 -2.72
N CYS A 42 27.84 14.41 -3.24
CA CYS A 42 28.84 15.48 -3.35
C CYS A 42 29.40 15.88 -1.98
N LEU A 43 28.55 16.03 -0.97
CA LEU A 43 28.98 16.35 0.40
C LEU A 43 29.87 15.25 0.97
N THR A 44 29.49 13.98 0.82
CA THR A 44 30.32 12.84 1.25
C THR A 44 31.66 12.78 0.50
N ALA A 45 31.65 12.99 -0.81
CA ALA A 45 32.87 13.04 -1.63
C ALA A 45 33.79 14.19 -1.21
N SER A 46 33.22 15.34 -0.83
CA SER A 46 33.95 16.49 -0.33
C SER A 46 34.65 16.18 1.00
N CYS A 47 34.01 15.42 1.90
CA CYS A 47 34.65 14.94 3.13
C CYS A 47 35.90 14.11 2.82
N VAL A 48 35.78 13.14 1.91
CA VAL A 48 36.91 12.29 1.53
C VAL A 48 38.03 13.12 0.90
N TYR A 49 37.68 14.03 -0.01
CA TYR A 49 38.65 14.91 -0.65
C TYR A 49 39.41 15.79 0.36
N PHE A 50 38.71 16.51 1.24
CA PHE A 50 39.37 17.45 2.15
C PHE A 50 40.24 16.76 3.20
N PHE A 51 39.80 15.62 3.74
CA PHE A 51 40.59 14.89 4.73
C PHE A 51 41.78 14.16 4.12
N PHE A 52 41.60 13.44 3.02
CA PHE A 52 42.62 12.51 2.53
C PHE A 52 43.50 13.10 1.44
N VAL A 53 42.97 14.01 0.62
CA VAL A 53 43.67 14.55 -0.55
C VAL A 53 44.22 15.94 -0.26
N ALA A 54 43.34 16.88 0.08
CA ALA A 54 43.76 18.25 0.39
C ALA A 54 44.46 18.35 1.75
N LYS A 55 44.34 17.32 2.61
CA LYS A 55 44.91 17.25 3.96
C LYS A 55 44.59 18.51 4.79
N ASN A 56 43.40 19.07 4.58
CA ASN A 56 42.93 20.26 5.26
C ASN A 56 41.85 19.85 6.28
N PRO A 57 42.22 19.62 7.55
CA PRO A 57 41.27 19.14 8.55
C PRO A 57 40.16 20.15 8.81
N GLY A 58 40.43 21.45 8.75
CA GLY A 58 39.41 22.50 8.96
C GLY A 58 38.27 22.41 7.95
N SER A 59 38.60 22.38 6.66
CA SER A 59 37.61 22.17 5.59
C SER A 59 36.98 20.78 5.65
N GLY A 60 37.75 19.76 6.05
CA GLY A 60 37.23 18.41 6.30
C GLY A 60 36.12 18.40 7.35
N PHE A 61 36.34 18.98 8.52
CA PHE A 61 35.35 19.08 9.59
C PHE A 61 34.10 19.86 9.15
N LEU A 62 34.27 20.98 8.45
CA LEU A 62 33.15 21.75 7.90
C LEU A 62 32.30 20.92 6.91
N SER A 63 32.95 20.15 6.03
CA SER A 63 32.24 19.28 5.09
C SER A 63 31.47 18.15 5.78
N VAL A 64 32.01 17.58 6.86
CA VAL A 64 31.31 16.57 7.67
C VAL A 64 30.11 17.18 8.38
N LEU A 65 30.25 18.37 8.97
CA LEU A 65 29.12 19.07 9.58
C LEU A 65 28.03 19.36 8.55
N ALA A 66 28.40 19.86 7.36
CA ALA A 66 27.45 20.08 6.27
C ALA A 66 26.75 18.78 5.84
N ALA A 67 27.50 17.68 5.68
CA ALA A 67 26.94 16.38 5.34
C ALA A 67 25.94 15.90 6.40
N LEU A 68 26.31 15.95 7.69
CA LEU A 68 25.46 15.52 8.81
C LEU A 68 24.19 16.36 8.93
N SER A 69 24.30 17.69 8.84
CA SER A 69 23.14 18.59 8.85
C SER A 69 22.22 18.37 7.65
N PHE A 70 22.78 17.99 6.50
CA PHE A 70 21.99 17.74 5.30
C PHE A 70 21.24 16.40 5.33
N VAL A 71 21.65 15.41 6.13
CA VAL A 71 20.94 14.12 6.24
C VAL A 71 19.46 14.28 6.61
N PRO A 72 19.07 14.91 7.73
CA PRO A 72 17.66 15.05 8.09
C PRO A 72 16.88 15.94 7.11
N ILE A 73 17.53 16.95 6.53
CA ILE A 73 16.95 17.83 5.51
C ILE A 73 16.63 17.02 4.25
N SER A 74 17.59 16.24 3.76
CA SER A 74 17.42 15.37 2.60
C SER A 74 16.32 14.35 2.84
N ALA A 75 16.30 13.67 4.00
CA ALA A 75 15.24 12.72 4.36
C ALA A 75 13.85 13.37 4.32
N TYR A 76 13.71 14.57 4.90
CA TYR A 76 12.46 15.33 4.85
C TYR A 76 12.05 15.70 3.42
N LEU A 77 12.99 16.20 2.60
CA LEU A 77 12.72 16.57 1.22
C LEU A 77 12.32 15.35 0.38
N GLN A 78 12.93 14.19 0.58
CA GLN A 78 12.55 12.94 -0.09
C GLN A 78 11.10 12.56 0.25
N VAL A 79 10.75 12.51 1.53
CA VAL A 79 9.38 12.18 1.96
C VAL A 79 8.37 13.19 1.44
N ARG A 80 8.72 14.47 1.42
CA ARG A 80 7.86 15.53 0.90
C ARG A 80 7.58 15.36 -0.61
N HIS A 81 8.60 15.04 -1.41
CA HIS A 81 8.42 14.82 -2.85
C HIS A 81 7.68 13.50 -3.14
N LYS A 82 7.88 12.44 -2.34
CA LYS A 82 7.06 11.22 -2.43
C LYS A 82 5.58 11.49 -2.13
N ALA A 83 5.30 12.26 -1.09
CA ALA A 83 3.92 12.66 -0.76
C ALA A 83 3.30 13.51 -1.88
N ALA A 84 4.05 14.47 -2.44
CA ALA A 84 3.60 15.30 -3.55
C ALA A 84 3.30 14.43 -4.78
N LEU A 85 4.24 13.55 -5.14
CA LEU A 85 4.10 12.60 -6.24
C LEU A 85 2.90 11.67 -6.04
N SER A 86 2.61 11.29 -4.79
CA SER A 86 1.45 10.43 -4.49
C SER A 86 0.12 11.13 -4.75
N TRP A 87 0.01 12.40 -4.35
CA TRP A 87 -1.17 13.21 -4.65
C TRP A 87 -1.27 13.56 -6.14
N MET A 88 -0.16 13.94 -6.78
CA MET A 88 -0.12 14.22 -8.21
C MET A 88 -0.57 13.01 -9.03
N SER A 89 -0.05 11.82 -8.71
CA SER A 89 -0.48 10.57 -9.35
C SER A 89 -1.98 10.35 -9.23
N PHE A 90 -2.58 10.73 -8.10
CA PHE A 90 -4.01 10.62 -7.89
C PHE A 90 -4.83 11.64 -8.68
N GLU A 91 -4.35 12.87 -8.85
CA GLU A 91 -5.02 13.86 -9.72
C GLU A 91 -4.93 13.45 -11.20
N VAL A 92 -3.79 12.93 -11.65
CA VAL A 92 -3.65 12.40 -13.02
C VAL A 92 -4.59 11.22 -13.26
N LEU A 93 -4.80 10.35 -12.26
CA LEU A 93 -5.80 9.27 -12.35
C LEU A 93 -7.24 9.77 -12.48
N GLN A 94 -7.55 10.93 -11.91
CA GLN A 94 -8.83 11.61 -12.09
C GLN A 94 -8.94 12.31 -13.46
N GLY A 95 -7.87 12.30 -14.26
CA GLY A 95 -7.80 12.98 -15.56
C GLY A 95 -7.52 14.48 -15.44
N LYS A 96 -7.01 14.95 -14.30
CA LYS A 96 -6.63 16.34 -14.09
C LYS A 96 -5.15 16.54 -14.36
N ASP A 97 -4.83 17.74 -14.84
CA ASP A 97 -3.46 18.20 -15.00
C ASP A 97 -2.90 18.66 -13.64
N THR A 98 -1.61 18.42 -13.39
CA THR A 98 -0.99 18.74 -12.11
C THR A 98 0.47 19.07 -12.26
N ASP A 99 0.97 20.00 -11.44
CA ASP A 99 2.38 20.36 -11.41
C ASP A 99 3.00 20.15 -10.02
N LEU A 100 4.33 20.21 -9.97
CA LEU A 100 5.08 20.05 -8.73
C LEU A 100 4.67 21.10 -7.67
N ASN A 101 4.33 22.32 -8.09
CA ASN A 101 3.99 23.41 -7.16
C ASN A 101 2.63 23.17 -6.50
N ALA A 102 1.62 22.73 -7.25
CA ALA A 102 0.33 22.32 -6.73
C ALA A 102 0.51 21.13 -5.76
N GLY A 103 1.32 20.15 -6.14
CA GLY A 103 1.65 19.00 -5.29
C GLY A 103 2.30 19.42 -3.97
N LEU A 104 3.29 20.31 -4.00
CA LEU A 104 3.94 20.83 -2.79
C LEU A 104 3.04 21.78 -1.99
N GLY A 105 2.17 22.53 -2.67
CA GLY A 105 1.18 23.44 -2.09
C GLY A 105 0.14 22.68 -1.27
N ARG A 106 -0.31 21.52 -1.77
CA ARG A 106 -1.21 20.60 -1.06
C ARG A 106 -0.69 20.18 0.31
N LEU A 107 0.64 20.06 0.46
CA LEU A 107 1.31 19.55 1.66
C LEU A 107 1.64 20.63 2.71
N THR A 108 1.33 21.90 2.43
CA THR A 108 1.73 23.03 3.30
C THR A 108 1.23 22.90 4.74
N GLY A 109 0.02 22.37 4.93
CA GLY A 109 -0.58 22.14 6.26
C GLY A 109 -0.10 20.90 7.01
N ILE A 110 0.75 20.05 6.41
CA ILE A 110 1.20 18.78 7.01
C ILE A 110 2.72 18.62 7.07
N LYS A 111 3.47 19.72 6.90
CA LYS A 111 4.96 19.71 6.89
C LYS A 111 5.58 19.02 8.11
N GLY A 112 5.10 19.35 9.33
CA GLY A 112 5.61 18.74 10.56
C GLY A 112 5.36 17.24 10.65
N LYS A 113 4.20 16.77 10.17
CA LYS A 113 3.88 15.33 10.12
C LYS A 113 4.81 14.60 9.15
N LEU A 114 5.05 15.17 7.96
CA LEU A 114 5.98 14.61 6.98
C LEU A 114 7.42 14.59 7.51
N PHE A 115 7.82 15.58 8.31
CA PHE A 115 9.12 15.57 8.99
C PHE A 115 9.25 14.43 9.99
N LEU A 116 8.23 14.19 10.83
CA LEU A 116 8.23 13.05 11.75
C LEU A 116 8.31 11.72 11.00
N ILE A 117 7.54 11.56 9.92
CA ILE A 117 7.61 10.36 9.07
C ILE A 117 9.02 10.17 8.50
N ALA A 118 9.66 11.24 8.02
CA ALA A 118 11.03 11.17 7.51
C ALA A 118 12.04 10.75 8.58
N MET A 119 11.87 11.23 9.83
CA MET A 119 12.72 10.80 10.94
C MET A 119 12.50 9.32 11.28
N MET A 120 11.26 8.84 11.30
CA MET A 120 10.97 7.43 11.53
C MET A 120 11.51 6.53 10.41
N ASP A 121 11.37 6.95 9.16
CA ASP A 121 11.92 6.24 7.99
C ASP A 121 13.45 6.16 8.06
N MET A 122 14.11 7.24 8.49
CA MET A 122 15.56 7.26 8.71
C MET A 122 16.01 6.33 9.85
N LEU A 123 15.27 6.26 10.95
CA LEU A 123 15.58 5.38 12.09
C LEU A 123 15.40 3.91 11.72
N THR A 124 14.29 3.58 11.05
CA THR A 124 13.92 2.20 10.69
C THR A 124 14.77 1.63 9.55
N SER A 125 15.21 2.47 8.60
CA SER A 125 16.15 2.06 7.56
C SER A 125 17.53 1.71 8.14
N ARG A 126 18.00 2.42 9.17
CA ARG A 126 19.32 2.21 9.79
C ARG A 126 19.39 1.07 10.81
N SER A 127 18.29 0.77 11.50
CA SER A 127 18.22 -0.36 12.45
C SER A 127 18.37 -1.75 11.81
N SER A 128 18.52 -1.82 10.48
CA SER A 128 18.72 -3.06 9.74
C SER A 128 20.19 -3.41 9.45
N ALA A 129 21.14 -2.56 9.84
CA ALA A 129 22.57 -2.76 9.59
C ALA A 129 23.35 -3.44 10.74
N SER A 130 22.73 -3.67 11.91
CA SER A 130 23.36 -4.37 13.04
C SER A 130 22.97 -5.85 13.05
N SER A 131 23.53 -6.62 12.11
CA SER A 131 23.64 -8.07 12.26
C SER A 131 25.12 -8.43 12.37
N THR A 132 25.78 -7.90 13.39
CA THR A 132 27.12 -8.34 13.79
C THR A 132 26.98 -9.54 14.69
N LYS A 133 27.25 -10.70 14.09
CA LYS A 133 27.74 -11.97 14.64
C LYS A 133 28.08 -11.96 16.16
N GLU A 134 27.09 -12.14 17.02
CA GLU A 134 27.29 -12.73 18.36
C GLU A 134 25.97 -13.34 18.86
N GLY A 135 25.83 -14.65 18.67
CA GLY A 135 24.54 -15.33 18.52
C GLY A 135 23.68 -15.52 19.77
N GLY A 136 22.37 -15.63 19.53
CA GLY A 136 21.39 -16.24 20.43
C GLY A 136 20.01 -16.41 19.78
N ILE A 137 19.20 -17.35 20.27
CA ILE A 137 17.79 -17.56 19.84
C ILE A 137 16.95 -16.28 20.03
N LYS A 138 17.30 -15.44 21.02
CA LYS A 138 16.71 -14.10 21.20
C LYS A 138 17.00 -13.18 20.03
N GLU A 139 18.18 -13.23 19.44
CA GLU A 139 18.56 -12.42 18.29
C GLU A 139 17.91 -12.93 17.00
N LEU A 140 17.71 -14.25 16.89
CA LEU A 140 16.91 -14.85 15.82
C LEU A 140 15.42 -14.45 15.95
N LEU A 141 14.84 -14.48 17.15
CA LEU A 141 13.47 -14.02 17.39
C LEU A 141 13.31 -12.51 17.19
N VAL A 142 14.28 -11.71 17.64
CA VAL A 142 14.28 -10.26 17.45
C VAL A 142 14.48 -9.92 15.97
N SER A 143 15.40 -10.56 15.25
CA SER A 143 15.56 -10.35 13.81
C SER A 143 14.35 -10.80 12.99
N LEU A 144 13.67 -11.88 13.40
CA LEU A 144 12.44 -12.35 12.76
C LEU A 144 11.25 -11.44 13.08
N ALA A 145 11.13 -10.96 14.33
CA ALA A 145 10.13 -9.97 14.73
C ALA A 145 10.38 -8.61 14.05
N LEU A 146 11.63 -8.16 13.95
CA LEU A 146 12.02 -6.95 13.24
C LEU A 146 11.83 -7.09 11.72
N SER A 147 12.02 -8.29 11.15
CA SER A 147 11.74 -8.56 9.73
C SER A 147 10.23 -8.54 9.42
N VAL A 148 9.41 -9.09 10.32
CA VAL A 148 7.94 -9.00 10.23
C VAL A 148 7.48 -7.56 10.45
N PHE A 149 8.02 -6.86 11.45
CA PHE A 149 7.73 -5.45 11.71
C PHE A 149 8.17 -4.57 10.56
N LYS A 150 9.34 -4.82 9.95
CA LYS A 150 9.82 -4.14 8.74
C LYS A 150 8.92 -4.40 7.55
N SER A 151 8.47 -5.63 7.34
CA SER A 151 7.53 -5.92 6.25
C SER A 151 6.21 -5.17 6.44
N VAL A 152 5.74 -5.07 7.69
CA VAL A 152 4.55 -4.28 8.05
C VAL A 152 4.84 -2.77 7.96
N TRP A 153 6.02 -2.30 8.34
CA TRP A 153 6.42 -0.91 8.30
C TRP A 153 6.70 -0.42 6.87
N ASP A 154 7.30 -1.24 6.02
CA ASP A 154 7.45 -0.97 4.59
C ASP A 154 6.08 -0.90 3.92
N LEU A 155 5.16 -1.80 4.28
CA LEU A 155 3.78 -1.74 3.79
C LEU A 155 3.06 -0.49 4.31
N VAL A 156 3.18 -0.20 5.60
CA VAL A 156 2.55 0.95 6.24
C VAL A 156 3.14 2.25 5.70
N GLY A 157 4.46 2.40 5.61
CA GLY A 157 5.15 3.59 5.11
C GLY A 157 4.86 3.88 3.64
N ASN A 158 4.85 2.84 2.80
CA ASN A 158 4.56 2.99 1.37
C ASN A 158 3.09 3.36 1.08
N PHE A 159 2.14 2.93 1.92
CA PHE A 159 0.73 3.29 1.78
C PHE A 159 0.31 4.52 2.60
N MET A 160 1.05 4.84 3.65
CA MET A 160 0.77 5.98 4.51
C MET A 160 0.96 7.29 3.77
N LEU A 161 1.98 7.40 2.91
CA LEU A 161 2.21 8.61 2.14
C LEU A 161 1.04 8.93 1.18
N PRO A 162 0.56 7.99 0.35
CA PRO A 162 -0.67 8.19 -0.43
C PRO A 162 -1.86 8.56 0.45
N THR A 163 -2.08 7.83 1.55
CA THR A 163 -3.22 8.07 2.45
C THR A 163 -3.18 9.50 3.01
N ILE A 164 -2.03 9.95 3.52
CA ILE A 164 -1.86 11.30 4.09
C ILE A 164 -1.96 12.37 3.00
N ALA A 165 -1.34 12.15 1.84
CA ALA A 165 -1.29 13.15 0.78
C ALA A 165 -2.66 13.36 0.11
N ILE A 166 -3.40 12.27 -0.13
CA ILE A 166 -4.72 12.29 -0.76
C ILE A 166 -5.77 12.77 0.26
N GLU A 167 -5.86 12.12 1.41
CA GLU A 167 -6.94 12.35 2.40
C GLU A 167 -6.66 13.50 3.37
N LYS A 168 -5.44 14.07 3.40
CA LYS A 168 -5.01 15.07 4.39
C LYS A 168 -5.18 14.61 5.86
N CYS A 169 -5.20 13.31 6.11
CA CYS A 169 -5.39 12.78 7.46
C CYS A 169 -4.11 12.79 8.31
N GLY A 170 -4.26 12.68 9.63
CA GLY A 170 -3.14 12.50 10.57
C GLY A 170 -2.44 11.15 10.42
N PHE A 171 -1.27 11.01 11.07
CA PHE A 171 -0.52 9.75 11.10
C PHE A 171 -1.34 8.62 11.76
N GLU A 172 -1.95 8.89 12.91
CA GLU A 172 -2.77 7.90 13.64
C GLU A 172 -4.00 7.47 12.84
N GLU A 173 -4.66 8.42 12.20
CA GLU A 173 -5.79 8.17 11.30
C GLU A 173 -5.36 7.35 10.09
N ALA A 174 -4.22 7.68 9.48
CA ALA A 174 -3.65 6.92 8.38
C ALA A 174 -3.34 5.49 8.81
N VAL A 175 -2.69 5.28 9.96
CA VAL A 175 -2.41 3.95 10.51
C VAL A 175 -3.70 3.18 10.80
N THR A 176 -4.74 3.84 11.30
CA THR A 176 -6.03 3.22 11.60
C THR A 176 -6.74 2.78 10.31
N LYS A 177 -6.77 3.65 9.29
CA LYS A 177 -7.27 3.31 7.94
C LYS A 177 -6.46 2.17 7.31
N LEU A 178 -5.15 2.14 7.50
CA LEU A 178 -4.30 1.06 6.99
C LEU A 178 -4.55 -0.26 7.72
N LYS A 179 -4.79 -0.23 9.03
CA LYS A 179 -5.16 -1.42 9.81
C LYS A 179 -6.49 -2.01 9.35
N SER A 180 -7.50 -1.17 9.08
CA SER A 180 -8.80 -1.63 8.56
C SER A 180 -8.69 -2.14 7.12
N MET A 181 -7.83 -1.52 6.29
CA MET A 181 -7.50 -2.03 4.96
C MET A 181 -6.81 -3.40 5.03
N LYS A 182 -5.82 -3.58 5.91
CA LYS A 182 -5.06 -4.84 6.05
C LYS A 182 -5.96 -6.06 6.31
N GLN A 183 -7.01 -5.90 7.11
CA GLN A 183 -7.95 -6.98 7.43
C GLN A 183 -8.71 -7.48 6.18
N ASN A 184 -8.77 -6.69 5.12
CA ASN A 184 -9.52 -6.97 3.89
C ASN A 184 -8.62 -7.22 2.65
N LEU A 185 -7.28 -7.19 2.81
CA LEU A 185 -6.31 -7.24 1.69
C LEU A 185 -5.40 -8.50 1.60
N PRO A 186 -5.82 -9.76 1.92
CA PRO A 186 -4.92 -10.92 1.82
C PRO A 186 -4.26 -11.10 0.44
N SER A 187 -4.95 -10.79 -0.66
CA SER A 187 -4.46 -10.95 -2.04
C SER A 187 -3.67 -9.73 -2.55
N ALA A 188 -4.05 -8.54 -2.09
CA ALA A 188 -3.41 -7.26 -2.37
C ALA A 188 -1.96 -7.17 -1.85
N ILE A 189 -1.69 -7.84 -0.72
CA ILE A 189 -0.35 -7.99 -0.14
C ILE A 189 0.60 -8.72 -1.12
N ALA A 190 0.11 -9.60 -1.99
CA ALA A 190 0.96 -10.32 -2.95
C ALA A 190 1.54 -9.41 -4.06
N GLY A 191 0.83 -8.36 -4.46
CA GLY A 191 1.33 -7.37 -5.43
C GLY A 191 2.42 -6.46 -4.83
N VAL A 192 2.24 -6.09 -3.56
CA VAL A 192 3.22 -5.32 -2.76
C VAL A 192 4.54 -6.08 -2.61
N LEU A 193 4.48 -7.41 -2.45
CA LEU A 193 5.68 -8.25 -2.41
C LEU A 193 6.43 -8.25 -3.75
N GLY A 194 5.74 -8.22 -4.89
CA GLY A 194 6.38 -8.22 -6.21
C GLY A 194 7.21 -6.97 -6.52
N LEU A 195 6.72 -5.79 -6.12
CA LEU A 195 7.42 -4.53 -6.41
C LEU A 195 8.51 -4.20 -5.39
N ASN A 196 8.38 -4.69 -4.16
CA ASN A 196 9.52 -4.71 -3.24
C ASN A 196 10.63 -5.63 -3.74
N VAL A 197 10.32 -6.73 -4.43
CA VAL A 197 11.30 -7.57 -5.12
C VAL A 197 11.94 -6.82 -6.30
N ALA A 198 11.17 -6.16 -7.18
CA ALA A 198 11.74 -5.41 -8.32
C ALA A 198 12.64 -4.23 -7.88
N GLY A 199 12.20 -3.46 -6.88
CA GLY A 199 13.04 -2.43 -6.27
C GLY A 199 14.26 -3.02 -5.56
N GLY A 200 14.09 -4.16 -4.90
CA GLY A 200 15.18 -4.92 -4.27
C GLY A 200 16.24 -5.37 -5.27
N VAL A 201 15.83 -5.87 -6.43
CA VAL A 201 16.73 -6.27 -7.53
C VAL A 201 17.48 -5.05 -8.07
N ALA A 202 16.79 -3.94 -8.34
CA ALA A 202 17.45 -2.71 -8.80
C ALA A 202 18.48 -2.21 -7.78
N THR A 203 18.17 -2.25 -6.47
CA THR A 203 19.13 -1.89 -5.41
C THR A 203 20.26 -2.91 -5.27
N ALA A 204 19.99 -4.20 -5.46
CA ALA A 204 21.00 -5.27 -5.37
C ALA A 204 22.03 -5.16 -6.50
N LEU A 205 21.63 -4.68 -7.68
CA LEU A 205 22.55 -4.43 -8.80
C LEU A 205 23.55 -3.30 -8.52
N LEU A 206 23.26 -2.39 -7.58
CA LEU A 206 24.17 -1.29 -7.25
C LEU A 206 25.45 -1.79 -6.57
N GLY A 207 25.38 -2.89 -5.79
CA GLY A 207 26.55 -3.46 -5.12
C GLY A 207 27.63 -3.92 -6.11
N PRO A 208 27.30 -4.83 -7.05
CA PRO A 208 28.21 -5.22 -8.14
C PRO A 208 28.66 -4.05 -9.01
N LEU A 209 27.78 -3.07 -9.27
CA LEU A 209 28.14 -1.86 -10.04
C LEU A 209 29.25 -1.05 -9.35
N VAL A 210 29.12 -0.79 -8.04
CA VAL A 210 30.14 -0.09 -7.25
C VAL A 210 31.42 -0.92 -7.13
N PHE A 211 31.30 -2.24 -6.94
CA PHE A 211 32.46 -3.13 -6.90
C PHE A 211 33.22 -3.15 -8.24
N GLY A 212 32.51 -3.20 -9.36
CA GLY A 212 33.09 -3.07 -10.70
C GLY A 212 33.79 -1.73 -10.89
N ALA A 213 33.16 -0.63 -10.45
CA ALA A 213 33.76 0.71 -10.49
C ALA A 213 35.05 0.80 -9.66
N PHE A 214 35.10 0.12 -8.50
CA PHE A 214 36.30 0.01 -7.67
C PHE A 214 37.41 -0.75 -8.39
N ILE A 215 37.12 -1.90 -9.03
CA ILE A 215 38.12 -2.67 -9.79
C ILE A 215 38.66 -1.87 -10.96
N VAL A 216 37.78 -1.27 -11.77
CA VAL A 216 38.17 -0.47 -12.94
C VAL A 216 39.01 0.73 -12.52
N GLY A 217 38.55 1.48 -11.51
CA GLY A 217 39.30 2.61 -10.95
C GLY A 217 40.64 2.18 -10.36
N GLY A 218 40.70 1.03 -9.68
CA GLY A 218 41.93 0.49 -9.10
C GLY A 218 42.93 0.09 -10.18
N GLY A 219 42.48 -0.57 -11.24
CA GLY A 219 43.30 -0.90 -12.40
C GLY A 219 43.86 0.35 -13.07
N MET A 220 43.00 1.35 -13.36
CA MET A 220 43.43 2.63 -13.93
C MET A 220 44.43 3.36 -13.01
N GLY A 221 44.19 3.36 -11.70
CA GLY A 221 45.07 3.96 -10.70
C GLY A 221 46.40 3.25 -10.52
N TYR A 222 46.47 1.95 -10.79
CA TYR A 222 47.69 1.16 -10.71
C TYR A 222 48.55 1.30 -11.98
N PHE A 223 47.95 1.14 -13.16
CA PHE A 223 48.66 1.20 -14.44
C PHE A 223 48.90 2.62 -14.95
N GLY A 224 48.05 3.59 -14.58
CA GLY A 224 48.12 4.98 -15.05
C GLY A 224 48.75 5.96 -14.05
N LYS A 225 49.29 5.48 -12.93
CA LYS A 225 49.74 6.32 -11.80
C LYS A 225 50.71 7.44 -12.18
N ASP A 226 51.61 7.18 -13.14
CA ASP A 226 52.66 8.12 -13.54
C ASP A 226 52.14 9.32 -14.36
N TYR A 227 50.88 9.24 -14.84
CA TYR A 227 50.20 10.31 -15.58
C TYR A 227 49.23 11.11 -14.72
N LEU A 228 49.13 10.79 -13.42
CA LEU A 228 48.11 11.33 -12.52
C LEU A 228 48.76 12.20 -11.44
N PRO A 229 48.02 13.14 -10.82
CA PRO A 229 48.59 14.03 -9.82
C PRO A 229 49.09 13.29 -8.58
N ASP A 230 50.30 13.62 -8.12
CA ASP A 230 50.96 12.99 -6.96
C ASP A 230 50.19 13.13 -5.64
N ALA A 231 49.36 14.18 -5.53
CA ALA A 231 48.51 14.41 -4.35
C ALA A 231 47.56 13.23 -4.04
N TRP A 232 47.29 12.38 -5.03
CA TRP A 232 46.43 11.20 -4.91
C TRP A 232 47.21 9.88 -4.82
N THR A 233 48.54 9.92 -4.84
CA THR A 233 49.37 8.73 -4.77
C THR A 233 49.41 8.18 -3.34
N PHE A 234 49.06 6.91 -3.22
CA PHE A 234 49.14 6.13 -1.99
C PHE A 234 50.21 5.05 -2.13
N GLN A 235 51.08 4.93 -1.13
CA GLN A 235 52.09 3.89 -1.06
C GLN A 235 51.72 2.88 0.03
N SER A 236 51.55 1.62 -0.35
CA SER A 236 51.29 0.55 0.60
C SER A 236 52.55 0.16 1.38
N SER A 237 52.36 -0.51 2.51
CA SER A 237 53.47 -1.06 3.31
C SER A 237 54.31 -2.11 2.55
N ALA A 238 53.76 -2.71 1.50
CA ALA A 238 54.46 -3.63 0.60
C ALA A 238 55.27 -2.92 -0.50
N GLY A 239 55.37 -1.59 -0.46
CA GLY A 239 56.12 -0.79 -1.43
C GLY A 239 55.38 -0.54 -2.75
N GLN A 240 54.14 -1.01 -2.91
CA GLN A 240 53.35 -0.76 -4.11
C GLN A 240 52.75 0.65 -4.07
N THR A 241 52.85 1.37 -5.18
CA THR A 241 52.24 2.69 -5.36
C THR A 241 51.01 2.60 -6.25
N ILE A 242 49.91 3.20 -5.81
CA ILE A 242 48.64 3.31 -6.55
C ILE A 242 48.13 4.74 -6.46
N ASN A 243 47.63 5.29 -7.57
CA ASN A 243 46.96 6.58 -7.56
C ASN A 243 45.46 6.39 -7.28
N LEU A 244 44.93 7.07 -6.25
CA LEU A 244 43.54 6.92 -5.81
C LEU A 244 42.54 7.76 -6.61
N LEU A 245 43.00 8.69 -7.46
CA LEU A 245 42.12 9.58 -8.22
C LEU A 245 41.13 8.81 -9.11
N PRO A 246 41.53 7.80 -9.91
CA PRO A 246 40.59 7.08 -10.74
C PRO A 246 39.57 6.29 -9.93
N ILE A 247 39.96 5.69 -8.80
CA ILE A 247 39.04 5.03 -7.86
C ILE A 247 38.00 6.03 -7.34
N PHE A 248 38.46 7.20 -6.90
CA PHE A 248 37.59 8.25 -6.39
C PHE A 248 36.60 8.71 -7.47
N CYS A 249 37.07 8.98 -8.69
CA CYS A 249 36.23 9.41 -9.80
C CYS A 249 35.21 8.34 -10.21
N THR A 250 35.61 7.08 -10.34
CA THR A 250 34.68 6.01 -10.74
C THR A 250 33.62 5.78 -9.67
N ILE A 251 34.01 5.71 -8.39
CA ILE A 251 33.05 5.59 -7.28
C ILE A 251 32.11 6.79 -7.23
N PHE A 252 32.63 8.01 -7.42
CA PHE A 252 31.82 9.23 -7.41
C PHE A 252 30.77 9.21 -8.52
N VAL A 253 31.17 8.97 -9.77
CA VAL A 253 30.26 8.90 -10.92
C VAL A 253 29.23 7.78 -10.74
N THR A 254 29.66 6.59 -10.31
CA THR A 254 28.76 5.47 -10.04
C THR A 254 27.78 5.77 -8.90
N SER A 255 28.21 6.52 -7.87
CA SER A 255 27.34 6.94 -6.76
C SER A 255 26.29 7.96 -7.20
N ILE A 256 26.66 8.89 -8.09
CA ILE A 256 25.70 9.81 -8.72
C ILE A 256 24.69 9.02 -9.56
N LEU A 257 25.13 8.10 -10.43
CA LEU A 257 24.22 7.26 -11.20
C LEU A 257 23.28 6.44 -10.29
N SER A 258 23.82 5.89 -9.21
CA SER A 258 23.04 5.17 -8.19
C SER A 258 21.99 6.06 -7.54
N ALA A 259 22.29 7.32 -7.26
CA ALA A 259 21.34 8.30 -6.72
C ALA A 259 20.13 8.50 -7.65
N PHE A 260 20.35 8.58 -8.96
CA PHE A 260 19.28 8.67 -9.97
C PHE A 260 18.45 7.39 -10.03
N ILE A 261 19.09 6.22 -10.08
CA ILE A 261 18.38 4.93 -10.12
C ILE A 261 17.50 4.76 -8.87
N LEU A 262 18.04 5.06 -7.69
CA LEU A 262 17.29 4.98 -6.43
C LEU A 262 16.10 5.94 -6.40
N ALA A 263 16.29 7.19 -6.84
CA ALA A 263 15.20 8.15 -6.94
C ALA A 263 14.09 7.67 -7.89
N ALA A 264 14.46 7.11 -9.04
CA ALA A 264 13.51 6.55 -10.00
C ALA A 264 12.73 5.36 -9.40
N VAL A 265 13.42 4.41 -8.76
CA VAL A 265 12.79 3.26 -8.10
C VAL A 265 11.81 3.70 -7.01
N GLU A 266 12.20 4.68 -6.19
CA GLU A 266 11.33 5.20 -5.13
C GLU A 266 10.15 6.02 -5.67
N GLY A 267 10.36 6.78 -6.75
CA GLY A 267 9.29 7.49 -7.45
C GLY A 267 8.26 6.53 -8.03
N LEU A 268 8.72 5.51 -8.76
CA LEU A 268 7.86 4.47 -9.32
C LEU A 268 7.09 3.71 -8.23
N LYS A 269 7.74 3.40 -7.10
CA LYS A 269 7.07 2.85 -5.91
C LYS A 269 5.95 3.77 -5.45
N SER A 270 6.23 5.07 -5.28
CA SER A 270 5.24 6.04 -4.80
C SER A 270 4.02 6.12 -5.72
N ILE A 271 4.23 6.18 -7.04
CA ILE A 271 3.15 6.20 -8.02
C ILE A 271 2.33 4.91 -7.94
N TYR A 272 3.01 3.75 -7.94
CA TYR A 272 2.38 2.43 -7.81
C TYR A 272 1.46 2.35 -6.59
N TYR A 273 1.96 2.73 -5.41
CA TYR A 273 1.16 2.66 -4.17
C TYR A 273 0.01 3.65 -4.16
N SER A 274 0.13 4.76 -4.90
CA SER A 274 -0.94 5.74 -5.05
C SER A 274 -2.05 5.26 -5.97
N ILE A 275 -1.69 4.66 -7.12
CA ILE A 275 -2.64 3.99 -8.03
C ILE A 275 -3.40 2.92 -7.25
N PHE A 276 -2.67 2.09 -6.52
CA PHE A 276 -3.25 1.01 -5.76
C PHE A 276 -4.14 1.49 -4.60
N TYR A 277 -3.74 2.57 -3.92
CA TYR A 277 -4.58 3.21 -2.90
C TYR A 277 -5.87 3.74 -3.50
N ALA A 278 -5.79 4.44 -4.64
CA ALA A 278 -6.92 5.01 -5.34
C ALA A 278 -7.88 3.93 -5.85
N SER A 279 -7.36 2.84 -6.41
CA SER A 279 -8.17 1.72 -6.91
C SER A 279 -8.98 1.04 -5.81
N LEU A 280 -8.46 1.04 -4.57
CA LEU A 280 -9.13 0.42 -3.43
C LEU A 280 -10.11 1.36 -2.73
N ASN A 281 -9.74 2.61 -2.53
CA ASN A 281 -10.48 3.53 -1.66
C ASN A 281 -11.29 4.58 -2.43
N ARG A 282 -10.90 4.88 -3.67
CA ARG A 282 -11.47 5.95 -4.50
C ARG A 282 -11.76 5.48 -5.95
N PRO A 283 -12.31 4.27 -6.19
CA PRO A 283 -12.43 3.73 -7.55
C PRO A 283 -13.34 4.55 -8.47
N LEU A 284 -14.37 5.20 -7.89
CA LEU A 284 -15.31 6.04 -8.64
C LEU A 284 -14.72 7.40 -9.03
N GLU A 285 -13.64 7.84 -8.39
CA GLU A 285 -12.97 9.10 -8.71
C GLU A 285 -11.97 8.93 -9.86
N ILE A 286 -11.57 7.69 -10.19
CA ILE A 286 -10.71 7.40 -11.35
C ILE A 286 -11.50 7.65 -12.64
N CYS A 287 -10.90 8.38 -13.59
CA CYS A 287 -11.52 8.67 -14.89
C CYS A 287 -11.85 7.38 -15.66
N GLU A 288 -12.94 7.38 -16.42
CA GLU A 288 -13.47 6.16 -17.06
C GLU A 288 -12.44 5.48 -17.97
N GLU A 289 -11.63 6.26 -18.69
CA GLU A 289 -10.55 5.77 -19.56
C GLU A 289 -9.55 4.87 -18.82
N LEU A 290 -9.18 5.22 -17.58
CA LEU A 290 -8.20 4.49 -16.78
C LEU A 290 -8.85 3.54 -15.77
N ARG A 291 -10.15 3.70 -15.50
CA ARG A 291 -10.86 2.95 -14.46
C ARG A 291 -10.79 1.45 -14.73
N ASP A 292 -11.08 1.02 -15.95
CA ASP A 292 -11.04 -0.41 -16.29
C ASP A 292 -9.61 -0.97 -16.21
N GLU A 293 -8.59 -0.22 -16.63
CA GLU A 293 -7.19 -0.66 -16.59
C GLU A 293 -6.65 -0.77 -15.15
N VAL A 294 -7.07 0.15 -14.28
CA VAL A 294 -6.58 0.26 -12.90
C VAL A 294 -7.39 -0.61 -11.93
N THR A 295 -8.70 -0.73 -12.14
CA THR A 295 -9.59 -1.51 -11.25
C THR A 295 -9.69 -2.99 -11.64
N ASN A 296 -9.52 -3.36 -12.92
CA ASN A 296 -9.49 -4.78 -13.30
C ASN A 296 -8.27 -5.54 -12.74
N TYR A 297 -7.25 -4.83 -12.26
CA TYR A 297 -6.16 -5.44 -11.50
C TYR A 297 -6.63 -6.16 -10.21
N LEU A 298 -7.79 -5.76 -9.67
CA LEU A 298 -8.41 -6.41 -8.51
C LEU A 298 -9.44 -7.48 -8.92
N ASN A 299 -9.73 -7.65 -10.22
CA ASN A 299 -10.67 -8.64 -10.72
C ASN A 299 -9.99 -10.03 -10.76
N TYR A 300 -9.85 -10.63 -9.58
CA TYR A 300 -9.44 -12.03 -9.35
C TYR A 300 -10.51 -13.02 -9.87
N LYS A 301 -10.88 -12.92 -11.16
CA LYS A 301 -12.00 -13.69 -11.72
C LYS A 301 -11.85 -15.22 -11.64
N ASN A 302 -10.65 -15.74 -11.32
CA ASN A 302 -10.42 -17.19 -11.26
C ASN A 302 -9.69 -17.71 -10.00
N GLN A 303 -9.46 -16.91 -8.95
CA GLN A 303 -8.68 -17.40 -7.78
C GLN A 303 -9.23 -17.13 -6.39
N VAL A 304 -10.37 -16.46 -6.23
CA VAL A 304 -11.01 -16.37 -4.91
C VAL A 304 -12.51 -16.54 -5.05
N ARG A 305 -13.01 -17.77 -4.92
CA ARG A 305 -14.43 -18.00 -4.57
C ARG A 305 -14.66 -17.34 -3.21
N GLY A 306 -15.42 -16.24 -3.17
CA GLY A 306 -15.97 -15.69 -1.92
C GLY A 306 -15.67 -14.23 -1.54
N TYR A 307 -15.23 -13.34 -2.43
CA TYR A 307 -15.08 -11.92 -2.09
C TYR A 307 -15.68 -10.97 -3.14
N ASP A 308 -16.93 -10.59 -2.91
CA ASP A 308 -17.73 -9.64 -3.70
C ASP A 308 -17.49 -8.18 -3.27
N PHE A 309 -16.23 -7.74 -3.25
CA PHE A 309 -15.90 -6.35 -2.88
C PHE A 309 -16.49 -5.32 -3.86
N PHE A 310 -16.53 -5.67 -5.15
CA PHE A 310 -17.04 -4.80 -6.22
C PHE A 310 -18.53 -5.01 -6.56
N GLU A 311 -19.19 -6.07 -6.06
CA GLU A 311 -20.63 -6.22 -6.31
C GLU A 311 -21.47 -5.18 -5.55
N LYS A 312 -20.95 -4.64 -4.44
CA LYS A 312 -21.63 -3.60 -3.67
C LYS A 312 -21.66 -2.23 -4.35
N PHE A 313 -20.87 -2.04 -5.42
CA PHE A 313 -20.77 -0.77 -6.15
C PHE A 313 -21.33 -0.83 -7.57
N LYS A 314 -21.84 -1.99 -8.02
CA LYS A 314 -22.72 -2.00 -9.18
C LYS A 314 -24.00 -1.25 -8.78
N VAL A 315 -24.30 -0.18 -9.50
CA VAL A 315 -25.64 0.40 -9.57
C VAL A 315 -26.63 -0.76 -9.61
N LYS A 316 -27.65 -0.72 -8.75
CA LYS A 316 -28.75 -1.69 -8.72
C LYS A 316 -29.45 -1.70 -10.07
N GLU A 317 -28.88 -2.39 -11.04
CA GLU A 317 -29.71 -3.16 -11.95
C GLU A 317 -30.17 -4.38 -11.17
N ASP A 318 -31.47 -4.57 -11.24
CA ASP A 318 -32.28 -5.56 -10.55
C ASP A 318 -31.62 -6.94 -10.62
N LYS A 319 -30.83 -7.26 -9.59
CA LYS A 319 -30.29 -8.61 -9.41
C LYS A 319 -31.43 -9.47 -8.89
N THR A 320 -32.11 -10.12 -9.82
CA THR A 320 -32.61 -11.47 -9.61
C THR A 320 -31.53 -12.28 -8.92
N LEU A 321 -31.83 -12.76 -7.71
CA LEU A 321 -30.97 -13.68 -6.98
C LEU A 321 -30.65 -14.86 -7.90
N ASP A 322 -29.38 -14.99 -8.28
CA ASP A 322 -28.89 -16.17 -8.96
C ASP A 322 -28.85 -17.32 -7.93
N MET A 323 -29.98 -18.02 -7.80
CA MET A 323 -30.19 -19.12 -6.85
C MET A 323 -29.37 -20.38 -7.20
N SER A 324 -28.49 -20.33 -8.20
CA SER A 324 -27.81 -21.52 -8.72
C SER A 324 -26.56 -21.94 -7.93
N ALA A 325 -26.21 -21.25 -6.83
CA ALA A 325 -25.08 -21.59 -5.96
C ALA A 325 -25.50 -22.17 -4.59
N HIS A 326 -26.78 -22.52 -4.41
CA HIS A 326 -27.22 -23.28 -3.25
C HIS A 326 -26.84 -24.75 -3.45
N ALA A 327 -25.67 -25.11 -2.92
CA ALA A 327 -25.34 -26.50 -2.62
C ALA A 327 -26.55 -27.14 -1.92
N GLU A 328 -26.96 -28.33 -2.37
CA GLU A 328 -28.07 -29.14 -1.84
C GLU A 328 -27.98 -29.26 -0.31
N PHE A 329 -28.56 -28.29 0.41
CA PHE A 329 -28.82 -28.44 1.82
C PHE A 329 -30.04 -29.34 1.94
N ASP A 330 -29.92 -30.40 2.73
CA ASP A 330 -31.04 -31.26 3.07
C ASP A 330 -32.17 -30.41 3.67
N GLN A 331 -33.35 -30.43 3.04
CA GLN A 331 -34.51 -29.64 3.43
C GLN A 331 -34.89 -29.89 4.90
N ALA A 332 -34.65 -31.11 5.42
CA ALA A 332 -34.91 -31.43 6.81
C ALA A 332 -33.99 -30.62 7.78
N GLN A 333 -32.76 -30.33 7.37
CA GLN A 333 -31.83 -29.50 8.14
C GLN A 333 -32.26 -28.03 8.09
N VAL A 334 -32.67 -27.57 6.92
CA VAL A 334 -33.18 -26.20 6.72
C VAL A 334 -34.39 -25.95 7.63
N ASP A 335 -35.38 -26.84 7.60
CA ASP A 335 -36.59 -26.72 8.43
C ASP A 335 -36.29 -26.76 9.94
N LYS A 336 -35.30 -27.56 10.35
CA LYS A 336 -34.82 -27.59 11.75
C LYS A 336 -34.22 -26.25 12.17
N VAL A 337 -33.47 -25.60 11.27
CA VAL A 337 -32.88 -24.28 11.52
C VAL A 337 -33.96 -23.19 11.52
N LYS A 338 -34.93 -23.23 10.60
CA LYS A 338 -36.08 -22.32 10.57
C LYS A 338 -36.87 -22.34 11.88
N LYS A 339 -37.19 -23.54 12.40
CA LYS A 339 -37.86 -23.69 13.72
C LYS A 339 -37.05 -23.06 14.86
N SER A 340 -35.72 -23.08 14.76
CA SER A 340 -34.86 -22.42 15.73
C SER A 340 -34.96 -20.89 15.64
N TYR A 341 -35.00 -20.33 14.43
CA TYR A 341 -35.25 -18.90 14.24
C TYR A 341 -36.62 -18.48 14.78
N GLU A 342 -37.67 -19.22 14.46
CA GLU A 342 -39.04 -18.97 14.94
C GLU A 342 -39.12 -18.97 16.48
N SER A 343 -38.56 -20.00 17.13
CA SER A 343 -38.56 -20.12 18.60
C SER A 343 -37.72 -19.05 19.30
N ASN A 344 -36.62 -18.59 18.70
CA ASN A 344 -35.77 -17.59 19.34
C ASN A 344 -36.21 -16.15 19.05
N LEU A 345 -36.79 -15.88 17.87
CA LEU A 345 -37.35 -14.57 17.54
C LEU A 345 -38.58 -14.26 18.40
N SER A 346 -39.43 -15.26 18.64
CA SER A 346 -40.57 -15.14 19.58
C SER A 346 -40.13 -14.86 21.02
N LYS A 347 -38.92 -15.24 21.40
CA LYS A 347 -38.29 -14.90 22.69
C LYS A 347 -37.58 -13.54 22.69
N GLY A 348 -37.63 -12.79 21.59
CA GLY A 348 -37.02 -11.46 21.48
C GLY A 348 -35.52 -11.46 21.18
N HIS A 349 -34.94 -12.59 20.77
CA HIS A 349 -33.52 -12.62 20.35
C HIS A 349 -33.36 -12.05 18.94
N GLY A 350 -32.35 -11.19 18.75
CA GLY A 350 -32.02 -10.64 17.43
C GLY A 350 -31.44 -11.69 16.48
N PRO A 351 -31.62 -11.55 15.15
CA PRO A 351 -31.22 -12.55 14.15
C PRO A 351 -29.72 -12.86 14.16
N GLU A 352 -28.86 -11.86 14.37
CA GLU A 352 -27.40 -12.05 14.48
C GLU A 352 -26.99 -12.88 15.70
N LYS A 353 -27.72 -12.73 16.82
CA LYS A 353 -27.47 -13.54 18.03
C LYS A 353 -27.86 -15.00 17.79
N ILE A 354 -28.99 -15.23 17.11
CA ILE A 354 -29.46 -16.57 16.74
C ILE A 354 -28.46 -17.23 15.78
N LYS A 355 -28.01 -16.50 14.76
CA LYS A 355 -27.00 -16.98 13.82
C LYS A 355 -25.70 -17.38 14.51
N THR A 356 -25.18 -16.53 15.40
CA THR A 356 -23.97 -16.82 16.18
C THR A 356 -24.14 -18.08 17.03
N PHE A 357 -25.31 -18.24 17.66
CA PHE A 357 -25.64 -19.41 18.47
C PHE A 357 -25.73 -20.71 17.63
N LEU A 358 -26.33 -20.64 16.43
CA LEU A 358 -26.41 -21.80 15.54
C LEU A 358 -25.02 -22.23 15.05
N VAL A 359 -24.15 -21.27 14.71
CA VAL A 359 -22.76 -21.55 14.33
C VAL A 359 -21.97 -22.15 15.49
N GLN A 360 -22.15 -21.66 16.72
CA GLN A 360 -21.55 -22.27 17.92
C GLN A 360 -22.04 -23.70 18.17
N LYS A 361 -23.26 -24.04 17.74
CA LYS A 361 -23.80 -25.42 17.77
C LYS A 361 -23.34 -26.29 16.61
N GLY A 362 -22.41 -25.82 15.78
CA GLY A 362 -21.83 -26.59 14.67
C GLY A 362 -22.64 -26.53 13.37
N ILE A 363 -23.64 -25.65 13.26
CA ILE A 363 -24.34 -25.41 12.00
C ILE A 363 -23.46 -24.56 11.08
N LYS A 364 -23.29 -24.99 9.83
CA LYS A 364 -22.56 -24.22 8.83
C LYS A 364 -23.17 -22.84 8.66
N LYS A 365 -22.33 -21.80 8.57
CA LYS A 365 -22.78 -20.40 8.49
C LYS A 365 -23.68 -20.18 7.28
N GLU A 366 -23.36 -20.82 6.15
CA GLU A 366 -24.09 -20.74 4.89
C GLU A 366 -25.51 -21.32 5.02
N LEU A 367 -25.66 -22.43 5.75
CA LEU A 367 -26.96 -23.05 6.03
C LEU A 367 -27.81 -22.17 6.95
N ALA A 368 -27.20 -21.55 7.96
CA ALA A 368 -27.90 -20.62 8.85
C ALA A 368 -28.39 -19.38 8.08
N ASP A 369 -27.58 -18.86 7.16
CA ASP A 369 -27.93 -17.72 6.30
C ASP A 369 -29.04 -18.06 5.31
N PHE A 370 -28.92 -19.21 4.65
CA PHE A 370 -29.94 -19.68 3.71
C PHE A 370 -31.29 -19.91 4.40
N ALA A 371 -31.29 -20.65 5.51
CA ALA A 371 -32.53 -20.95 6.25
C ALA A 371 -33.18 -19.68 6.83
N PHE A 372 -32.38 -18.66 7.18
CA PHE A 372 -32.91 -17.38 7.63
C PHE A 372 -33.59 -16.61 6.51
N GLU A 373 -32.99 -16.53 5.32
CA GLU A 373 -33.61 -15.87 4.18
C GLU A 373 -34.91 -16.55 3.75
N GLU A 374 -34.93 -17.88 3.70
CA GLU A 374 -36.12 -18.65 3.35
C GLU A 374 -37.23 -18.49 4.42
N PHE A 375 -36.85 -18.45 5.70
CA PHE A 375 -37.78 -18.09 6.79
C PHE A 375 -38.38 -16.68 6.61
N LEU A 376 -37.57 -15.71 6.20
CA LEU A 376 -38.05 -14.35 5.93
C LEU A 376 -38.97 -14.29 4.71
N GLU A 377 -38.63 -14.99 3.63
CA GLU A 377 -39.46 -15.10 2.43
C GLU A 377 -40.82 -15.69 2.76
N GLU A 378 -40.86 -16.88 3.36
CA GLU A 378 -42.11 -17.54 3.76
C GLU A 378 -42.95 -16.70 4.72
N GLY A 379 -42.30 -16.12 5.73
CA GLY A 379 -42.97 -15.26 6.70
C GLY A 379 -43.58 -14.02 6.04
N SER A 380 -42.83 -13.40 5.12
CA SER A 380 -43.27 -12.19 4.42
C SER A 380 -44.41 -12.48 3.45
N ALA A 381 -44.32 -13.57 2.68
CA ALA A 381 -45.34 -14.02 1.74
C ALA A 381 -46.69 -14.31 2.44
N LYS A 382 -46.65 -14.82 3.68
CA LYS A 382 -47.87 -15.07 4.47
C LYS A 382 -48.59 -13.81 4.91
N ILE A 383 -47.86 -12.73 5.20
CA ILE A 383 -48.45 -11.48 5.73
C ILE A 383 -48.68 -10.41 4.65
N LEU A 384 -48.00 -10.50 3.51
CA LEU A 384 -48.06 -9.51 2.43
C LEU A 384 -49.49 -9.28 1.89
N PRO A 385 -50.33 -10.32 1.64
CA PRO A 385 -51.71 -10.10 1.19
C PRO A 385 -52.54 -9.28 2.20
N PHE A 386 -52.31 -9.50 3.50
CA PHE A 386 -53.01 -8.77 4.56
C PHE A 386 -52.53 -7.32 4.65
N ILE A 387 -51.22 -7.08 4.53
CA ILE A 387 -50.66 -5.72 4.45
C ILE A 387 -51.29 -4.97 3.29
N ASN A 388 -51.33 -5.58 2.10
CA ASN A 388 -51.90 -4.95 0.90
C ASN A 388 -53.40 -4.66 1.06
N SER A 389 -54.17 -5.57 1.65
CA SER A 389 -55.59 -5.33 1.97
C SER A 389 -55.77 -4.14 2.92
N LYS A 390 -54.99 -4.07 4.00
CA LYS A 390 -55.11 -3.00 4.99
C LYS A 390 -54.67 -1.64 4.44
N VAL A 391 -53.64 -1.62 3.61
CA VAL A 391 -53.22 -0.41 2.90
C VAL A 391 -54.30 0.04 1.91
N ALA A 392 -54.94 -0.88 1.20
CA ALA A 392 -56.06 -0.58 0.30
C ALA A 392 -57.30 -0.05 1.05
N GLU A 393 -57.53 -0.49 2.29
CA GLU A 393 -58.56 0.03 3.19
C GLU A 393 -58.22 1.42 3.78
N GLY A 394 -57.06 1.99 3.45
CA GLY A 394 -56.65 3.34 3.88
C GLY A 394 -55.86 3.38 5.19
N HIS A 395 -55.47 2.24 5.76
CA HIS A 395 -54.60 2.23 6.94
C HIS A 395 -53.17 2.64 6.56
N SER A 396 -52.56 3.47 7.41
CA SER A 396 -51.16 3.87 7.25
C SER A 396 -50.20 2.70 7.51
N LYS A 397 -49.02 2.72 6.88
CA LYS A 397 -47.97 1.70 7.11
C LYS A 397 -47.60 1.57 8.60
N ALA A 398 -47.65 2.67 9.36
CA ALA A 398 -47.38 2.69 10.79
C ALA A 398 -48.46 1.97 11.63
N GLU A 399 -49.73 2.09 11.25
CA GLU A 399 -50.83 1.38 11.91
C GLU A 399 -50.77 -0.13 11.65
N VAL A 400 -50.46 -0.50 10.40
CA VAL A 400 -50.24 -1.90 10.01
C VAL A 400 -49.05 -2.49 10.76
N GLU A 401 -47.95 -1.73 10.90
CA GLU A 401 -46.79 -2.15 11.68
C GLU A 401 -47.13 -2.37 13.17
N LYS A 402 -47.86 -1.43 13.77
CA LYS A 402 -48.33 -1.55 15.16
C LYS A 402 -49.22 -2.77 15.38
N PHE A 403 -50.12 -3.08 14.43
CA PHE A 403 -50.98 -4.26 14.48
C PHE A 403 -50.18 -5.56 14.49
N PHE A 404 -49.19 -5.70 13.60
CA PHE A 404 -48.36 -6.91 13.54
C PHE A 404 -47.42 -7.06 14.73
N HIS A 405 -46.94 -5.95 15.29
CA HIS A 405 -46.21 -5.96 16.56
C HIS A 405 -47.07 -6.50 17.71
N GLN A 406 -48.34 -6.11 17.79
CA GLN A 406 -49.27 -6.64 18.81
C GLN A 406 -49.56 -8.13 18.62
N LYS A 407 -49.47 -8.64 17.39
CA LYS A 407 -49.60 -10.07 17.07
C LYS A 407 -48.29 -10.85 17.23
N GLY A 408 -47.22 -10.21 17.70
CA GLY A 408 -45.94 -10.87 17.95
C GLY A 408 -45.15 -11.22 16.68
N VAL A 409 -45.47 -10.60 15.53
CA VAL A 409 -44.72 -10.84 14.29
C VAL A 409 -43.33 -10.22 14.40
N PRO A 410 -42.25 -10.99 14.14
CA PRO A 410 -40.89 -10.47 14.15
C PRO A 410 -40.72 -9.27 13.21
N THR A 411 -40.07 -8.22 13.71
CA THR A 411 -39.85 -6.95 12.96
C THR A 411 -39.07 -7.16 11.65
N CYS A 412 -38.22 -8.17 11.58
CA CYS A 412 -37.48 -8.50 10.35
C CYS A 412 -38.41 -8.98 9.22
N ILE A 413 -39.39 -9.83 9.52
CA ILE A 413 -40.40 -10.31 8.56
C ILE A 413 -41.25 -9.14 8.10
N LEU A 414 -41.72 -8.33 9.04
CA LEU A 414 -42.57 -7.18 8.77
C LEU A 414 -41.88 -6.14 7.87
N ARG A 415 -40.61 -5.82 8.14
CA ARG A 415 -39.82 -4.91 7.29
C ARG A 415 -39.60 -5.45 5.88
N LYS A 416 -39.46 -6.77 5.71
CA LYS A 416 -39.33 -7.38 4.37
C LYS A 416 -40.65 -7.28 3.62
N ALA A 417 -41.77 -7.62 4.28
CA ALA A 417 -43.09 -7.53 3.67
C ALA A 417 -43.51 -6.09 3.31
N LEU A 418 -43.27 -5.10 4.19
CA LEU A 418 -43.57 -3.68 3.94
C LEU A 418 -42.71 -3.02 2.84
N LYS A 419 -41.60 -3.65 2.46
CA LYS A 419 -40.78 -3.24 1.31
C LYS A 419 -41.27 -3.85 0.00
N ALA A 420 -41.95 -5.00 0.07
CA ALA A 420 -42.49 -5.72 -1.09
C ALA A 420 -43.88 -5.22 -1.50
N GLY A 421 -44.64 -4.63 -0.56
CA GLY A 421 -45.94 -3.96 -0.80
C GLY A 421 -45.86 -2.45 -0.56
#